data_AF-A0A2J5P1M9-F1
#
_entry.id   AF-A0A2J5P1M9-F1
#
_cell.length_a   1.000
_cell.length_b   1.000
_cell.length_c   1.000
_cell.angle_alpha   90.00
_cell.angle_beta   90.00
_cell.angle_gamma   90.00
#
_symmetry.space_group_name_H-M   'P 1'
#
loop_
_entity.id
_entity.type
_entity.pdbx_description
1 polymer ?
#
loop_
_entity_poly.entity_id
_entity_poly.type
_entity_poly.pdbx_seq_one_letter_code
_entity_poly.pdbx_strand_id
1 'polypeptide(L)'
;GKQIIRAGLEDHFCGKLMGLPIGCYVCYTNHAEADQDDMDTLLTLLCAAGLTFLIGVPGADDIMLNYQSTSFHDALYARRLLGLQHAPEFADWLTKMQIIDRHGALRLTDARHPLLSVLPQGEPV
;
A
#
# COMPACT_ATOMS: atom_id res chain seq x y z
N GLY A 1 18.87 3.54 4.89
CA GLY A 1 18.23 2.32 4.39
C GLY A 1 18.60 1.02 5.04
N LYS A 2 19.82 0.52 4.83
CA LYS A 2 20.16 -0.91 5.03
C LYS A 2 19.76 -1.50 6.39
N GLN A 3 19.91 -0.75 7.47
CA GLN A 3 19.52 -1.20 8.81
C GLN A 3 18.00 -1.34 8.96
N ILE A 4 17.23 -0.39 8.41
CA ILE A 4 15.75 -0.44 8.39
C ILE A 4 15.30 -1.63 7.54
N ILE A 5 15.91 -1.85 6.37
CA ILE A 5 15.60 -2.99 5.50
C ILE A 5 15.83 -4.30 6.25
N ARG A 6 16.99 -4.43 6.89
CA ARG A 6 17.35 -5.63 7.66
C ARG A 6 16.34 -5.88 8.78
N ALA A 7 16.04 -4.85 9.58
CA ALA A 7 15.12 -4.96 10.71
C ALA A 7 13.70 -5.37 10.24
N GLY A 8 13.18 -4.75 9.18
CA GLY A 8 11.86 -5.10 8.64
C GLY A 8 11.75 -6.57 8.22
N LEU A 9 12.82 -7.12 7.62
CA LEU A 9 12.88 -8.53 7.26
C LEU A 9 12.98 -9.45 8.47
N GLU A 10 13.74 -9.06 9.50
CA GLU A 10 13.85 -9.80 10.76
C GLU A 10 12.51 -9.85 11.49
N ASP A 11 11.82 -8.71 11.62
CA ASP A 11 10.51 -8.61 12.26
C ASP A 11 9.48 -9.48 11.54
N HIS A 12 9.43 -9.38 10.20
CA HIS A 12 8.52 -10.19 9.38
C HIS A 12 8.79 -11.69 9.56
N PHE A 13 10.05 -12.13 9.47
CA PHE A 13 10.42 -13.53 9.65
C PHE A 13 10.02 -14.05 11.03
N CYS A 14 10.37 -13.32 12.09
CA CYS A 14 10.03 -13.69 13.46
C CYS A 14 8.50 -13.77 13.65
N GLY A 15 7.74 -12.79 13.14
CA GLY A 15 6.28 -12.79 13.20
C GLY A 15 5.66 -14.00 12.51
N LYS A 16 6.15 -14.35 11.31
CA LYS A 16 5.69 -15.55 10.59
C LYS A 16 6.07 -16.84 11.33
N LEU A 17 7.28 -16.93 11.88
CA LEU A 17 7.74 -18.09 12.65
C LEU A 17 6.85 -18.33 13.89
N MET A 18 6.35 -17.25 14.50
CA MET A 18 5.40 -17.32 15.62
C MET A 18 3.95 -17.62 15.18
N GLY A 19 3.68 -17.76 13.89
CA GLY A 19 2.34 -18.04 13.36
C GLY A 19 1.39 -16.84 13.33
N LEU A 20 1.92 -15.61 13.40
CA LEU A 20 1.10 -14.39 13.39
C LEU A 20 0.82 -13.91 11.97
N PRO A 21 -0.35 -13.28 11.71
CA PRO A 21 -0.61 -12.55 10.48
C PRO A 21 0.14 -11.21 10.47
N ILE A 22 1.47 -11.26 10.49
CA ILE A 22 2.31 -10.07 10.65
C ILE A 22 2.29 -9.20 9.39
N GLY A 23 2.11 -7.90 9.59
CA GLY A 23 2.34 -6.86 8.59
C GLY A 23 3.56 -6.03 8.95
N CYS A 24 3.89 -5.05 8.12
CA CYS A 24 4.99 -4.15 8.38
C CYS A 24 4.62 -2.78 7.86
N TYR A 25 4.98 -1.76 8.63
CA TYR A 25 4.88 -0.41 8.18
C TYR A 25 6.22 0.05 7.62
N VAL A 26 6.27 0.24 6.31
CA VAL A 26 7.51 0.56 5.59
C VAL A 26 7.67 2.07 5.59
N CYS A 27 8.47 2.57 6.52
CA CYS A 27 8.56 4.00 6.77
C CYS A 27 9.95 4.45 7.24
N TYR A 28 10.23 5.73 7.08
CA TYR A 28 11.42 6.38 7.61
C TYR A 28 11.09 7.81 8.06
N THR A 29 11.97 8.36 8.91
CA THR A 29 11.93 9.76 9.33
C THR A 29 13.03 10.54 8.62
N ASN A 30 12.81 11.83 8.35
CA ASN A 30 13.75 12.69 7.62
C ASN A 30 15.14 12.86 8.28
N HIS A 31 15.31 12.47 9.54
CA HIS A 31 16.62 12.51 10.23
C HIS A 31 17.39 11.18 10.13
N ALA A 32 16.75 10.11 9.68
CA ALA A 32 17.43 8.86 9.39
C ALA A 32 18.19 8.98 8.07
N GLU A 33 19.32 8.29 7.95
CA GLU A 33 20.02 8.13 6.68
C GLU A 33 19.27 7.10 5.82
N ALA A 34 18.11 7.50 5.33
CA ALA A 34 17.21 6.70 4.50
C ALA A 34 16.37 7.62 3.60
N ASP A 35 15.89 7.06 2.49
CA ASP A 35 15.01 7.73 1.56
C ASP A 35 13.89 6.79 1.07
N GLN A 36 13.08 7.25 0.11
CA GLN A 36 11.99 6.46 -0.43
C GLN A 36 12.48 5.26 -1.25
N ASP A 37 13.66 5.32 -1.89
CA ASP A 37 14.20 4.19 -2.66
C ASP A 37 14.56 3.01 -1.74
N ASP A 38 15.06 3.31 -0.54
CA ASP A 38 15.25 2.31 0.52
C ASP A 38 13.92 1.67 0.94
N MET A 39 12.84 2.47 1.03
CA MET A 39 11.51 1.99 1.40
C MET A 39 10.89 1.13 0.30
N ASP A 40 11.02 1.52 -0.97
CA ASP A 40 10.54 0.74 -2.12
C ASP A 40 11.28 -0.61 -2.21
N THR A 41 12.58 -0.62 -1.88
CA THR A 41 13.37 -1.84 -1.74
C THR A 41 12.82 -2.73 -0.63
N LEU A 42 12.59 -2.17 0.57
CA LEU A 42 12.03 -2.92 1.70
C LEU A 42 10.64 -3.48 1.38
N LEU A 43 9.74 -2.66 0.84
CA LEU A 43 8.40 -3.05 0.41
C LEU A 43 8.45 -4.25 -0.54
N THR A 44 9.28 -4.15 -1.59
CA THR A 44 9.39 -5.21 -2.59
C THR A 44 9.88 -6.52 -1.98
N LEU A 45 10.90 -6.45 -1.11
CA LEU A 45 11.43 -7.62 -0.41
C LEU A 45 10.41 -8.26 0.54
N LEU A 46 9.67 -7.46 1.32
CA LEU A 46 8.65 -7.95 2.23
C LEU A 46 7.48 -8.59 1.48
N CYS A 47 6.98 -7.95 0.42
CA CYS A 47 5.92 -8.53 -0.40
C CYS A 47 6.36 -9.84 -1.05
N ALA A 48 7.60 -9.93 -1.55
CA ALA A 48 8.16 -11.18 -2.07
C ALA A 48 8.28 -12.27 -0.98
N ALA A 49 8.51 -11.88 0.28
CA ALA A 49 8.53 -12.78 1.43
C ALA A 49 7.13 -13.19 1.95
N GLY A 50 6.05 -12.67 1.36
CA GLY A 50 4.68 -13.01 1.75
C GLY A 50 4.11 -12.16 2.89
N LEU A 51 4.46 -10.87 2.93
CA LEU A 51 3.87 -9.89 3.87
C LEU A 51 2.34 -9.94 3.85
N THR A 52 1.73 -9.92 5.04
CA THR A 52 0.27 -10.06 5.17
C THR A 52 -0.47 -8.77 4.86
N PHE A 53 0.01 -7.64 5.39
CA PHE A 53 -0.54 -6.31 5.15
C PHE A 53 0.53 -5.23 5.31
N LEU A 54 0.25 -4.05 4.76
CA LEU A 54 1.03 -2.82 4.87
C LEU A 54 0.07 -1.63 5.08
N ILE A 55 0.62 -0.47 5.41
CA ILE A 55 -0.17 0.76 5.63
C ILE A 55 0.00 1.68 4.42
N GLY A 56 -1.09 2.30 3.97
CA GLY A 56 -1.04 3.30 2.91
C GLY A 56 -1.37 4.69 3.45
N VAL A 57 -0.54 5.69 3.14
CA VAL A 57 -0.75 7.11 3.44
C VAL A 57 -0.92 7.89 2.14
N PRO A 58 -1.84 8.87 2.03
CA PRO A 58 -1.96 9.69 0.83
C PRO A 58 -0.62 10.35 0.46
N GLY A 59 -0.12 10.06 -0.73
CA GLY A 59 1.14 10.63 -1.20
C GLY A 59 2.39 10.19 -0.41
N ALA A 60 2.31 9.10 0.36
CA ALA A 60 3.41 8.62 1.21
C ALA A 60 3.84 9.57 2.34
N ASP A 61 3.16 10.69 2.55
CA ASP A 61 3.54 11.72 3.51
C ASP A 61 2.51 11.86 4.63
N ASP A 62 2.91 11.49 5.85
CA ASP A 62 2.08 11.74 7.02
C ASP A 62 2.46 13.08 7.65
N ILE A 63 1.73 14.12 7.23
CA ILE A 63 1.97 15.51 7.65
C ILE A 63 1.81 15.75 9.16
N MET A 64 1.09 14.86 9.86
CA MET A 64 0.82 15.01 11.28
C MET A 64 1.94 14.40 12.12
N LEU A 65 2.42 13.22 11.72
CA LEU A 65 3.46 12.47 12.43
C LEU A 65 4.86 12.75 11.89
N ASN A 66 4.98 13.50 10.79
CA ASN A 66 6.22 14.02 10.20
C ASN A 66 7.23 12.93 9.82
N TYR A 67 6.76 11.98 9.02
CA TYR A 67 7.54 10.84 8.51
C TYR A 67 6.92 10.35 7.19
N GLN A 68 7.70 9.59 6.45
CA GLN A 68 7.35 9.11 5.12
C GLN A 68 7.10 7.61 5.16
N SER A 69 6.13 7.15 4.38
CA SER A 69 5.81 5.74 4.29
C SER A 69 5.36 5.30 2.89
N THR A 70 4.59 4.21 2.80
CA THR A 70 4.03 3.71 1.57
C THR A 70 2.73 4.42 1.23
N SER A 71 2.55 4.69 -0.05
CA SER A 71 1.36 5.30 -0.62
C SER A 71 0.29 4.27 -0.98
N PHE A 72 -0.91 4.74 -1.33
CA PHE A 72 -1.93 3.87 -1.93
C PHE A 72 -1.48 3.25 -3.26
N HIS A 73 -0.62 3.94 -4.01
CA HIS A 73 -0.10 3.44 -5.28
C HIS A 73 0.89 2.30 -5.08
N ASP A 74 1.61 2.28 -3.97
CA ASP A 74 2.66 1.29 -3.71
C ASP A 74 2.05 -0.09 -3.47
N ALA A 75 0.89 -0.14 -2.82
CA ALA A 75 0.10 -1.37 -2.69
C ALA A 75 -0.37 -1.90 -4.06
N LEU A 76 -0.71 -1.01 -5.01
CA LEU A 76 -1.10 -1.40 -6.37
C LEU A 76 0.12 -1.85 -7.19
N TYR A 77 1.25 -1.18 -7.02
CA TYR A 77 2.54 -1.58 -7.60
C TYR A 77 2.91 -3.00 -7.15
N ALA A 78 2.93 -3.27 -5.84
CA ALA A 78 3.32 -4.57 -5.31
C ALA A 78 2.39 -5.69 -5.81
N ARG A 79 1.06 -5.44 -5.83
CA ARG A 79 0.09 -6.39 -6.40
C ARG A 79 0.33 -6.67 -7.87
N ARG A 80 0.58 -5.64 -8.68
CA ARG A 80 0.84 -5.80 -10.12
C ARG A 80 2.15 -6.52 -10.37
N LEU A 81 3.22 -6.16 -9.66
CA LEU A 81 4.55 -6.72 -9.85
C LEU A 81 4.60 -8.21 -9.52
N LEU A 82 3.98 -8.61 -8.41
CA LEU A 82 4.07 -9.96 -7.86
C LEU A 82 2.81 -10.82 -8.11
N GLY A 83 1.81 -10.28 -8.81
CA GLY A 83 0.54 -10.97 -9.07
C GLY A 83 -0.29 -11.21 -7.80
N LEU A 84 -0.14 -10.37 -6.77
CA LEU A 84 -0.87 -10.51 -5.51
C LEU A 84 -2.31 -9.99 -5.63
N GLN A 85 -3.20 -10.59 -4.84
CA GLN A 85 -4.62 -10.24 -4.84
C GLN A 85 -5.01 -9.40 -3.61
N HIS A 86 -6.18 -8.78 -3.70
CA HIS A 86 -6.83 -8.19 -2.53
C HIS A 86 -7.41 -9.31 -1.65
N ALA A 87 -7.76 -9.01 -0.41
CA ALA A 87 -8.58 -9.93 0.39
C ALA A 87 -9.90 -10.23 -0.36
N PRO A 88 -10.40 -11.47 -0.38
CA PRO A 88 -11.52 -11.87 -1.24
C PRO A 88 -12.75 -10.98 -1.10
N GLU A 89 -13.17 -10.72 0.14
CA GLU A 89 -14.35 -9.91 0.45
C GLU A 89 -14.18 -8.47 -0.03
N PHE A 90 -12.95 -7.94 0.05
CA PHE A 90 -12.63 -6.61 -0.44
C PHE A 90 -12.52 -6.56 -1.96
N ALA A 91 -12.00 -7.61 -2.60
CA ALA A 91 -11.96 -7.74 -4.06
C ALA A 91 -13.38 -7.74 -4.66
N ASP A 92 -14.29 -8.47 -4.04
CA ASP A 92 -15.70 -8.52 -4.43
C ASP A 92 -16.35 -7.14 -4.30
N TRP A 93 -16.11 -6.45 -3.19
CA TRP A 93 -16.61 -5.10 -2.98
C TRP A 93 -16.03 -4.10 -4.00
N LEU A 94 -14.72 -4.11 -4.23
CA LEU A 94 -14.05 -3.24 -5.20
C LEU A 94 -14.58 -3.45 -6.62
N THR A 95 -14.85 -4.71 -6.99
CA THR A 95 -15.44 -5.08 -8.27
C THR A 95 -16.88 -4.54 -8.38
N LYS A 96 -17.70 -4.72 -7.34
CA LYS A 96 -19.07 -4.19 -7.27
C LYS A 96 -19.10 -2.67 -7.37
N MET A 97 -18.13 -1.99 -6.76
CA MET A 97 -17.97 -0.53 -6.82
C MET A 97 -17.35 -0.02 -8.11
N GLN A 98 -17.01 -0.92 -9.05
CA GLN A 98 -16.38 -0.58 -10.33
C GLN A 98 -15.00 0.08 -10.22
N ILE A 99 -14.29 -0.14 -9.10
CA ILE A 99 -12.94 0.38 -8.86
C ILE A 99 -11.87 -0.52 -9.50
N ILE A 100 -12.06 -1.84 -9.44
CA ILE A 100 -11.19 -2.83 -10.10
C ILE A 100 -11.97 -3.64 -11.14
N ASP A 101 -11.26 -4.24 -12.09
CA ASP A 101 -11.82 -5.21 -13.01
C ASP A 101 -11.82 -6.63 -12.41
N ARG A 102 -12.39 -7.59 -13.16
CA ARG A 102 -12.42 -9.01 -12.77
C ARG A 102 -11.04 -9.67 -12.62
N HIS A 103 -9.98 -9.02 -13.12
CA HIS A 103 -8.60 -9.47 -13.03
C HIS A 103 -7.87 -8.80 -11.85
N GLY A 104 -8.56 -7.95 -11.07
CA GLY A 104 -8.00 -7.24 -9.92
C GLY A 104 -7.26 -5.96 -10.26
N ALA A 105 -7.26 -5.53 -11.52
CA ALA A 105 -6.58 -4.32 -11.97
C ALA A 105 -7.45 -3.08 -11.75
N LEU A 106 -6.82 -1.97 -11.36
CA LEU A 106 -7.50 -0.68 -11.20
C LEU A 106 -8.12 -0.24 -12.53
N ARG A 107 -9.40 0.14 -12.49
CA ARG A 107 -10.11 0.70 -13.64
C ARG A 107 -9.80 2.19 -13.77
N LEU A 108 -9.72 2.67 -15.01
CA LEU A 108 -9.73 4.10 -15.26
C LEU A 108 -11.10 4.66 -14.89
N THR A 109 -11.11 5.55 -13.92
CA THR A 109 -12.33 6.22 -13.43
C THR A 109 -12.71 7.33 -14.40
N ASP A 110 -13.88 7.22 -15.04
CA ASP A 110 -14.46 8.33 -15.81
C ASP A 110 -15.35 9.21 -14.92
N ALA A 111 -15.71 10.41 -15.40
CA ALA A 111 -16.54 11.36 -14.65
C ALA A 111 -17.95 10.83 -14.32
N ARG A 112 -18.38 9.71 -14.92
CA ARG A 112 -19.67 9.07 -14.67
C ARG A 112 -19.56 7.95 -13.64
N HIS A 113 -18.40 7.77 -13.03
CA HIS A 113 -18.20 6.73 -12.03
C HIS A 113 -19.20 6.92 -10.87
N PRO A 114 -19.87 5.85 -10.41
CA PRO A 114 -20.92 5.95 -9.38
C PRO A 114 -20.48 6.61 -8.07
N LEU A 115 -19.20 6.52 -7.70
CA LEU A 115 -18.65 7.19 -6.51
C LEU A 115 -18.41 8.70 -6.71
N LEU A 116 -18.29 9.17 -7.95
CA LEU A 116 -18.12 10.59 -8.24
C LEU A 116 -19.47 11.31 -8.35
N SER A 117 -20.56 10.60 -8.64
CA SER A 117 -21.90 11.19 -8.74
C SER A 117 -22.46 11.66 -7.39
N VAL A 118 -21.89 11.20 -6.28
CA VAL A 118 -22.26 11.61 -4.92
C VAL A 118 -21.38 12.73 -4.36
N LEU A 119 -20.29 13.10 -5.06
CA LEU A 119 -19.49 14.24 -4.67
C LEU A 119 -20.31 15.52 -4.88
N PRO A 120 -20.29 16.46 -3.93
CA PRO A 120 -20.91 17.76 -4.15
C PRO A 120 -20.31 18.37 -5.41
N GLN A 121 -21.18 18.73 -6.37
CA GLN A 121 -20.73 19.50 -7.52
C GLN A 121 -20.24 20.83 -6.97
N GLY A 122 -18.93 21.02 -6.98
CA GLY A 122 -18.34 22.28 -6.54
C GLY A 122 -19.02 23.43 -7.27
N GLU A 123 -19.44 24.45 -6.53
CA GLU A 123 -19.84 25.70 -7.17
C GLU A 123 -18.66 26.18 -8.04
N PRO A 124 -18.94 26.67 -9.27
CA PRO A 124 -17.89 27.24 -10.09
C PRO A 124 -17.24 28.39 -9.33
N VAL A 125 -15.93 28.29 -9.11
CA VAL A 125 -15.09 29.39 -8.61
C VAL A 125 -14.98 30.47 -9.67
#